data_AF-A0A958EQ54-F1
#
_entry.id   AF-A0A958EQ54-F1
#
_cell.length_a   1.000
_cell.length_b   1.000
_cell.length_c   1.000
_cell.angle_alpha   90.00
_cell.angle_beta   90.00
_cell.angle_gamma   90.00
#
_symmetry.space_group_name_H-M   'P 1'
#
loop_
_entity.id
_entity.type
_entity.pdbx_description
1 polymer ?
#
loop_
_entity_poly.entity_id
_entity_poly.type
_entity_poly.pdbx_seq_one_letter_code
_entity_poly.pdbx_strand_id
1 'polypeptide(L)'
;MDKKIKDQVQLLKEHLCDDLDADACKELMDVLKTSKDCRVYFDTVKKTVVLCKEKECPEDLPEDINQRLFKALGLENFKNV
;
A
#
# COMPACT_ATOMS: atom_id res chain seq x y z
N MET A 1 -8.72 20.71 1.90
CA MET A 1 -8.49 19.39 2.52
C MET A 1 -7.12 18.92 2.09
N ASP A 2 -6.14 18.95 3.01
CA ASP A 2 -4.72 18.82 2.73
C ASP A 2 -4.34 17.52 2.01
N LYS A 3 -3.64 17.65 0.88
CA LYS A 3 -3.14 16.55 0.03
C LYS A 3 -2.38 15.48 0.86
N LYS A 4 -1.62 15.92 1.85
CA LYS A 4 -0.85 15.07 2.78
C LYS A 4 -1.72 14.13 3.61
N ILE A 5 -2.94 14.55 3.96
CA ILE A 5 -3.88 13.72 4.73
C ILE A 5 -4.45 12.63 3.82
N LYS A 6 -4.78 12.95 2.56
CA LYS A 6 -5.22 11.95 1.58
C LYS A 6 -4.16 10.86 1.35
N ASP A 7 -2.90 11.25 1.20
CA ASP A 7 -1.81 10.30 0.96
C ASP A 7 -1.58 9.38 2.17
N GLN A 8 -1.75 9.88 3.40
CA GLN A 8 -1.67 9.05 4.60
C GLN A 8 -2.86 8.10 4.78
N VAL A 9 -4.08 8.54 4.41
CA VAL A 9 -5.29 7.69 4.43
C VAL A 9 -5.19 6.56 3.42
N GLN A 10 -4.68 6.85 2.22
CA GLN A 10 -4.49 5.88 1.16
C GLN A 10 -3.50 4.78 1.59
N LEU A 11 -2.36 5.18 2.14
CA LEU A 11 -1.33 4.28 2.65
C LEU A 11 -1.82 3.41 3.83
N LEU A 12 -2.71 3.94 4.66
CA LEU A 12 -3.33 3.18 5.76
C LEU A 12 -4.29 2.11 5.25
N LYS A 13 -5.14 2.46 4.28
CA LYS A 13 -6.03 1.52 3.60
C LYS A 13 -5.25 0.36 2.99
N GLU A 14 -4.22 0.68 2.21
CA GLU A 14 -3.38 -0.30 1.50
C GLU A 14 -2.59 -1.27 2.39
N HIS A 15 -2.46 -1.00 3.69
CA HIS A 15 -1.61 -1.80 4.58
C HIS A 15 -2.30 -2.36 5.81
N LEU A 16 -3.37 -1.72 6.31
CA LEU A 16 -3.94 -2.03 7.61
C LEU A 16 -5.47 -1.92 7.66
N CYS A 17 -6.11 -1.42 6.61
CA CYS A 17 -7.50 -0.96 6.67
C CYS A 17 -8.40 -1.53 5.56
N ASP A 18 -7.94 -2.45 4.70
CA ASP A 18 -8.83 -3.10 3.71
C ASP A 18 -10.00 -3.87 4.38
N ASP A 19 -9.80 -4.30 5.63
CA ASP A 19 -10.83 -4.92 6.47
C ASP A 19 -11.59 -3.93 7.38
N LEU A 20 -11.22 -2.65 7.39
CA LEU A 20 -11.80 -1.62 8.25
C LEU A 20 -12.68 -0.66 7.44
N ASP A 21 -13.85 -0.32 7.98
CA ASP A 21 -14.71 0.67 7.36
C ASP A 21 -14.08 2.09 7.39
N ALA A 22 -14.64 2.98 6.57
CA ALA A 22 -14.09 4.32 6.39
C ALA A 22 -14.09 5.17 7.67
N ASP A 23 -15.04 4.92 8.58
CA ASP A 23 -15.17 5.68 9.83
C ASP A 23 -14.15 5.18 10.85
N ALA A 24 -13.97 3.86 10.97
CA ALA A 24 -12.93 3.25 11.79
C ALA A 24 -11.52 3.70 11.37
N CYS A 25 -11.21 3.74 10.06
CA CYS A 25 -9.92 4.24 9.58
C CYS A 25 -9.69 5.72 9.89
N LYS A 26 -10.76 6.53 9.92
CA LYS A 26 -10.68 7.94 10.27
C LYS A 26 -10.38 8.14 11.75
N GLU A 27 -11.05 7.40 12.63
CA GLU A 27 -10.77 7.44 14.07
C GLU A 27 -9.34 7.00 14.38
N LEU A 28 -8.88 5.92 13.76
CA LEU A 28 -7.50 5.44 13.90
C LEU A 28 -6.49 6.51 13.49
N MET A 29 -6.77 7.25 12.41
CA MET A 29 -5.93 8.36 11.95
C MET A 29 -5.81 9.50 12.96
N ASP A 30 -6.89 9.81 13.67
CA ASP A 30 -6.87 10.88 14.66
C ASP A 30 -6.10 10.45 15.92
N VAL A 31 -6.16 9.17 16.29
CA VAL A 31 -5.31 8.57 17.35
C VAL A 31 -3.82 8.60 16.95
N LEU A 32 -3.49 8.25 15.71
CA LEU A 32 -2.11 8.26 15.21
C LEU A 32 -1.49 9.67 15.14
N LYS A 33 -2.32 10.71 14.98
CA LYS A 33 -1.85 12.12 15.02
C LYS A 33 -1.55 12.59 16.44
N THR A 34 -2.30 12.10 17.42
CA THR A 34 -2.27 12.60 18.80
C THR A 34 -1.35 11.80 19.70
N SER A 35 -1.13 10.51 19.42
CA SER A 35 -0.27 9.62 20.20
C SER A 35 1.05 9.29 19.50
N LYS A 36 2.16 9.69 20.13
CA LYS A 36 3.51 9.40 19.64
C LYS A 36 3.83 7.91 19.68
N ASP A 37 3.36 7.20 20.70
CA ASP A 37 3.63 5.76 20.85
C ASP A 37 2.91 4.96 19.78
N CYS A 38 1.61 5.22 19.56
CA CYS A 38 0.83 4.57 18.50
C CYS A 38 1.47 4.79 17.13
N ARG A 39 2.02 5.98 16.87
CA ARG A 39 2.72 6.30 15.63
C ARG A 39 4.00 5.49 15.44
N VAL A 40 4.79 5.27 16.49
CA VAL A 40 6.01 4.45 16.42
C VAL A 40 5.68 2.99 16.08
N TYR A 41 4.63 2.44 16.70
CA TYR A 41 4.16 1.08 16.38
C TYR A 41 3.68 0.99 14.93
N PHE A 42 2.86 1.94 14.48
CA PHE A 42 2.41 2.01 13.09
C PHE A 42 3.56 2.08 12.09
N ASP A 43 4.55 2.94 12.35
CA ASP A 43 5.73 3.08 11.50
C ASP A 43 6.57 1.78 11.46
N THR A 44 6.59 1.02 12.56
CA THR A 44 7.27 -0.28 12.63
C THR A 44 6.54 -1.31 11.77
N VAL A 45 5.22 -1.42 11.91
CA VAL A 45 4.41 -2.34 11.09
C VAL A 45 4.56 -2.01 9.60
N LYS A 46 4.52 -0.73 9.24
CA LYS A 46 4.76 -0.26 7.87
C LYS A 46 6.11 -0.73 7.32
N LYS A 47 7.18 -0.63 8.11
CA LYS A 47 8.52 -1.10 7.72
C LYS A 47 8.55 -2.63 7.57
N THR A 48 7.89 -3.35 8.45
CA THR A 48 7.78 -4.81 8.33
C THR A 48 7.08 -5.22 7.04
N VAL A 49 5.99 -4.55 6.65
CA VAL A 49 5.30 -4.81 5.38
C VAL A 49 6.23 -4.58 4.19
N VAL A 50 6.99 -3.49 4.19
CA VAL A 50 7.98 -3.20 3.13
C VAL A 50 9.03 -4.31 3.06
N LEU A 51 9.61 -4.70 4.20
CA LEU A 51 10.61 -5.77 4.25
C LEU A 51 10.05 -7.12 3.78
N CYS A 52 8.80 -7.45 4.12
CA CYS A 52 8.14 -8.66 3.62
C CYS A 52 7.99 -8.62 2.10
N LYS A 53 7.52 -7.50 1.53
CA LYS A 53 7.39 -7.34 0.07
C LYS A 53 8.74 -7.39 -0.67
N GLU A 54 9.82 -6.93 -0.04
CA GLU A 54 11.17 -7.02 -0.60
C GLU A 54 11.78 -8.43 -0.47
N LYS A 55 11.35 -9.19 0.54
CA LYS A 55 11.83 -10.54 0.85
C LYS A 55 11.03 -11.64 0.13
N GLU A 56 9.78 -11.36 -0.20
CA GLU A 56 9.07 -12.08 -1.26
C GLU A 56 9.86 -11.79 -2.54
N CYS A 57 10.82 -12.67 -2.85
CA CYS A 57 11.38 -12.72 -4.20
C CYS A 57 10.18 -12.66 -5.14
N PRO A 58 10.08 -11.67 -6.04
CA PRO A 58 9.10 -11.77 -7.09
C PRO A 58 9.43 -13.09 -7.80
N GLU A 59 8.57 -14.10 -7.66
CA GLU A 59 8.54 -15.15 -8.67
C GLU A 59 8.34 -14.37 -9.97
N ASP A 60 9.35 -14.43 -10.84
CA ASP A 60 9.28 -13.77 -12.14
C ASP A 60 7.96 -14.20 -12.77
N LEU A 61 7.06 -13.22 -12.95
CA LEU A 61 5.73 -13.48 -13.46
C LEU A 61 5.92 -14.16 -14.82
N PRO A 62 5.34 -15.35 -15.06
CA PRO A 62 5.51 -16.03 -16.33
C PRO A 62 5.22 -15.08 -17.50
N GLU A 63 6.11 -15.07 -18.47
CA GLU A 63 6.13 -14.08 -19.55
C GLU A 63 4.80 -14.03 -20.32
N ASP A 64 4.10 -15.17 -20.43
CA ASP A 64 2.78 -15.25 -21.04
C ASP A 64 1.70 -14.51 -20.21
N ILE A 65 1.76 -14.59 -18.89
CA ILE A 65 0.86 -13.87 -17.97
C ILE A 65 1.15 -12.38 -18.03
N ASN A 66 2.43 -12.00 -18.06
CA ASN A 66 2.86 -10.61 -18.20
C ASN A 66 2.30 -10.01 -19.52
N GLN A 67 2.51 -10.69 -20.66
CA GLN A 67 2.00 -10.24 -21.96
C GLN A 67 0.48 -10.10 -21.99
N ARG A 68 -0.26 -11.07 -21.42
CA ARG A 68 -1.72 -11.03 -21.34
C ARG A 68 -2.21 -9.86 -20.49
N LEU A 69 -1.54 -9.56 -19.38
CA LEU A 69 -1.87 -8.45 -18.50
C LEU A 69 -1.66 -7.10 -19.20
N PHE A 70 -0.49 -6.89 -19.80
CA PHE A 70 -0.18 -5.64 -20.52
C PHE A 70 -1.15 -5.40 -21.68
N LYS A 71 -1.56 -6.47 -22.39
CA LYS A 71 -2.58 -6.40 -23.42
C LYS A 71 -3.96 -6.05 -22.87
N ALA A 72 -4.40 -6.68 -21.78
CA ALA A 72 -5.68 -6.40 -21.16
C ALA A 72 -5.79 -4.97 -20.63
N LEU A 73 -4.66 -4.39 -20.19
CA LEU A 73 -4.57 -3.01 -19.72
C LEU A 73 -4.35 -1.99 -20.86
N GLY A 74 -4.14 -2.43 -22.10
CA GLY A 74 -3.81 -1.55 -23.23
C GLY A 74 -2.44 -0.85 -23.09
N LEU A 75 -1.52 -1.46 -22.34
CA LEU A 75 -0.21 -0.91 -22.00
C LEU A 75 0.93 -1.56 -22.81
N GLU A 76 0.63 -2.17 -23.95
CA GLU A 76 1.58 -2.94 -24.77
C GLU A 76 2.87 -2.15 -25.11
N ASN A 77 2.78 -0.81 -25.20
CA ASN A 77 3.91 0.09 -25.48
C ASN A 77 4.77 0.47 -24.26
N PHE A 78 4.34 0.11 -23.04
CA PHE A 78 5.08 0.37 -21.80
C PHE A 78 5.99 -0.79 -21.40
N LYS A 79 6.04 -1.85 -22.20
CA LYS A 79 6.99 -2.95 -22.01
C LYS A 79 8.37 -2.51 -22.52
N ASN A 80 9.13 -1.79 -21.69
CA ASN A 80 10.49 -1.36 -22.00
C ASN A 80 11.51 -2.00 -21.04
N VAL A 81 12.40 -2.80 -21.66
CA VAL A 81 13.70 -3.36 -21.22
C VAL A 81 13.68 -4.28 -20.01
#